data_AF-A0A8J3AR51-F1
#
_entry.id   AF-A0A8J3AR51-F1
#
_cell.length_a   1.000
_cell.length_b   1.000
_cell.length_c   1.000
_cell.angle_alpha   90.00
_cell.angle_beta   90.00
_cell.angle_gamma   90.00
#
_symmetry.space_group_name_H-M   'P 1'
#
loop_
_entity.id
_entity.type
_entity.pdbx_description
1 polymer ?
#
loop_
_entity_poly.entity_id
_entity_poly.type
_entity_poly.pdbx_seq_one_letter_code
_entity_poly.pdbx_strand_id
1 'polypeptide(L)' 'MENMLRKLVETRKNDLINKLIKVGVYKIESSHLFEITLSELEEEYTRVMNEKKHNRVH' A
#
# COMPACT_ATOMS: atom_id res chain seq x y z
N MET A 1 -16.35 23.56 -2.58
CA MET A 1 -15.13 22.86 -3.07
C MET A 1 -14.37 22.31 -1.86
N GLU A 2 -15.02 21.49 -1.06
CA GLU A 2 -14.38 20.83 0.08
C GLU A 2 -14.20 19.37 -0.30
N ASN A 3 -13.04 18.80 0.04
CA ASN A 3 -12.63 17.40 -0.15
C ASN A 3 -11.86 17.02 -1.42
N MET A 4 -11.23 17.95 -2.15
CA MET A 4 -10.23 17.56 -3.16
C MET A 4 -9.04 16.85 -2.50
N LEU A 5 -8.58 17.34 -1.35
CA LEU A 5 -7.52 16.71 -0.56
C LEU A 5 -7.91 15.32 -0.07
N ARG A 6 -9.13 15.15 0.44
CA ARG A 6 -9.62 13.82 0.87
C ARG A 6 -9.69 12.84 -0.30
N LYS A 7 -10.24 13.27 -1.44
CA LYS A 7 -10.26 12.45 -2.67
C LYS A 7 -8.86 12.05 -3.13
N LEU A 8 -7.89 12.96 -3.08
CA LEU A 8 -6.50 12.66 -3.44
C LEU A 8 -5.89 11.61 -2.50
N VAL A 9 -6.12 11.76 -1.19
CA VAL A 9 -5.67 10.80 -0.17
C VAL A 9 -6.33 9.44 -0.37
N GLU A 10 -7.65 9.39 -0.57
CA GLU A 10 -8.40 8.16 -0.84
C GLU A 10 -7.95 7.48 -2.14
N THR A 11 -7.71 8.27 -3.19
CA THR A 11 -7.21 7.77 -4.48
C THR A 11 -5.84 7.12 -4.31
N ARG A 12 -4.93 7.80 -3.58
CA ARG A 12 -3.59 7.27 -3.31
C ARG A 12 -3.64 6.01 -2.44
N LYS A 13 -4.53 5.99 -1.43
CA LYS A 13 -4.77 4.82 -0.58
C LYS A 13 -5.21 3.63 -1.43
N ASN A 14 -6.24 3.81 -2.26
CA ASN A 14 -6.74 2.75 -3.14
C ASN A 14 -5.70 2.28 -4.17
N ASP A 15 -4.86 3.17 -4.69
CA ASP A 15 -3.77 2.81 -5.60
C ASP A 15 -2.73 1.92 -4.92
N LEU A 16 -2.31 2.23 -3.69
CA LEU A 16 -1.39 1.41 -2.91
C LEU A 16 -1.98 0.04 -2.56
N ILE A 17 -3.25 0.00 -2.15
CA ILE A 17 -3.95 -1.27 -1.87
C ILE A 17 -3.95 -2.16 -3.12
N ASN A 18 -4.31 -1.62 -4.28
CA ASN A 18 -4.28 -2.36 -5.54
C ASN A 18 -2.88 -2.85 -5.90
N LYS A 19 -1.85 -2.05 -5.67
CA LYS A 19 -0.46 -2.44 -5.89
C LYS A 19 -0.02 -3.57 -4.95
N LEU A 20 -0.37 -3.49 -3.66
CA LEU A 20 -0.10 -4.52 -2.66
C LEU A 20 -0.80 -5.84 -3.02
N ILE A 21 -2.07 -5.79 -3.43
CA ILE A 21 -2.82 -6.96 -3.88
C ILE A 21 -2.14 -7.60 -5.11
N LYS A 22 -1.71 -6.79 -6.09
CA LYS A 22 -1.00 -7.29 -7.28
C LYS A 22 0.33 -7.97 -6.95
N VAL A 23 0.98 -7.60 -5.85
CA VAL A 23 2.22 -8.25 -5.41
C VAL A 23 1.99 -9.48 -4.53
N GLY A 24 0.73 -9.77 -4.17
CA GLY A 24 0.32 -10.91 -3.35
C GLY A 24 0.07 -10.60 -1.87
N VAL A 25 0.02 -9.32 -1.50
CA VAL A 25 -0.22 -8.86 -0.12
C VAL A 25 -1.68 -8.45 0.03
N TYR A 26 -2.40 -9.13 0.92
CA TYR A 26 -3.84 -8.95 1.13
C TYR A 26 -4.19 -8.40 2.53
N LYS A 27 -3.26 -8.51 3.48
CA LYS A 27 -3.41 -8.06 4.87
C LYS A 27 -2.04 -7.70 5.43
N ILE A 28 -2.03 -6.77 6.39
CA ILE A 28 -0.83 -6.32 7.11
C ILE A 28 -1.06 -6.56 8.59
N GLU A 29 -0.16 -7.28 9.25
CA GLU A 29 -0.15 -7.47 10.71
C GLU A 29 -1.49 -7.89 11.35
N SER A 30 -2.37 -8.55 10.59
CA SER A 30 -3.74 -8.99 10.96
C SER A 30 -4.88 -8.00 10.66
N SER A 31 -4.60 -6.79 10.19
CA SER A 31 -5.60 -5.83 9.72
C SER A 31 -5.77 -5.88 8.20
N HIS A 32 -7.00 -5.59 7.72
CA HIS A 32 -7.24 -5.47 6.28
C HIS A 32 -6.59 -4.20 5.73
N LEU A 33 -6.16 -4.24 4.46
CA LEU A 33 -5.52 -3.09 3.78
C LEU A 33 -6.36 -1.80 3.78
N PHE A 34 -7.68 -1.94 3.94
CA PHE A 34 -8.61 -0.81 4.00
C PHE A 34 -8.69 -0.18 5.41
N GLU A 35 -8.36 -0.93 6.45
CA GLU A 35 -8.48 -0.50 7.85
C GLU A 35 -7.24 0.26 8.33
N ILE A 36 -6.10 0.03 7.70
CA ILE A 36 -4.84 0.69 8.01
C ILE A 36 -4.72 2.08 7.38
N THR A 37 -3.80 2.90 7.90
CA THR A 37 -3.57 4.26 7.43
C THR A 37 -2.79 4.30 6.11
N LEU A 38 -2.81 5.45 5.43
CA LEU A 38 -2.04 5.64 4.19
C LEU A 38 -0.54 5.46 4.42
N SER A 39 -0.02 5.95 5.54
CA SER A 39 1.40 5.84 5.89
C SER A 39 1.83 4.38 6.05
N GLU A 40 1.03 3.57 6.76
CA GLU A 40 1.30 2.13 6.91
C GLU A 40 1.30 1.39 5.56
N LEU A 41 0.38 1.74 4.66
CA LEU A 41 0.37 1.21 3.28
C LEU A 41 1.62 1.59 2.49
N GLU A 42 2.13 2.82 2.66
CA GLU A 42 3.34 3.29 1.99
C GLU A 42 4.60 2.58 2.54
N GLU A 43 4.67 2.38 3.85
CA GLU A 43 5.76 1.67 4.51
C GLU A 43 5.84 0.20 4.05
N GLU A 44 4.71 -0.51 4.07
CA GLU A 44 4.66 -1.90 3.62
C GLU A 44 4.94 -2.02 2.13
N TYR A 45 4.37 -1.14 1.31
CA TYR A 45 4.66 -1.14 -0.13
C TYR A 45 6.17 -0.96 -0.39
N THR A 46 6.81 -0.06 0.35
CA THR A 46 8.25 0.17 0.27
C THR A 46 9.04 -1.07 0.70
N ARG A 47 8.62 -1.71 1.81
CA ARG A 47 9.22 -2.95 2.31
C ARG A 47 9.14 -4.07 1.30
N VAL A 48 7.93 -4.37 0.80
CA VAL A 48 7.69 -5.42 -0.20
C VAL A 48 8.46 -5.17 -1.49
N MET A 49 8.55 -3.91 -1.94
CA MET A 49 9.33 -3.56 -3.12
C MET A 49 10.85 -3.70 -2.91
N ASN A 50 11.35 -3.38 -1.72
CA ASN A 50 12.74 -3.59 -1.36
C ASN A 50 13.08 -5.08 -1.25
N GLU A 51 12.21 -5.89 -0.67
CA GLU A 51 12.37 -7.36 -0.59
C GLU A 51 12.37 -8.00 -1.99
N LYS A 52 11.47 -7.58 -2.88
CA LYS A 52 11.46 -8.05 -4.28
C LYS A 52 12.70 -7.63 -5.06
N LYS A 53 13.34 -6.51 -4.72
CA LYS A 53 14.61 -6.10 -5.33
C LYS A 53 15.76 -7.02 -4.93
N HIS A 54 15.77 -7.50 -3.69
CA HIS A 54 16.82 -8.40 -3.20
C HIS A 54 16.70 -9.81 -3.80
N ASN A 55 15.46 -10.31 -4.00
CA ASN A 55 15.23 -11.66 -4.54
C ASN A 55 15.43 -11.80 -6.05
N ARG A 56 15.77 -10.73 -6.79
CA ARG A 56 16.11 -10.80 -8.23
C ARG A 56 17.62 -10.87 -8.49
N VAL A 57 18.43 -10.94 -7.44
CA VAL A 57 19.89 -10.99 -7.50
C VAL A 57 20.40 -12.28 -6.85
N HIS A 58 20.02 -13.43 -7.40
CA HIS A 58 20.74 -14.68 -7.20
C HIS A 58 20.61 -15.58 -8.43
#